data_AF-A0AAV9A7V4-F1
#
_entry.id   AF-A0AAV9A7V4-F1
#
_cell.length_a   1.000
_cell.length_b   1.000
_cell.length_c   1.000
_cell.angle_alpha   90.00
_cell.angle_beta   90.00
_cell.angle_gamma   90.00
#
_symmetry.space_group_name_H-M   'P 1'
#
loop_
_entity.id
_entity.type
_entity.pdbx_description
1 polymer ?
#
loop_
_entity_poly.entity_id
_entity_poly.type
_entity_poly.pdbx_seq_one_letter_code
_entity_poly.pdbx_strand_id
1 'polypeptide(L)'
;MTNGGGESEPAGSVTTPVPDIHALFSHYNAIYFQDSLGPFTVEWSSKLSFRSPGSCRYPPKYDPAILLSESDFKLRPSEDLKNILLHEMIHAYLFMKHGITDRK
;
A
#
# COMPACT_ATOMS: atom_id res chain seq x y z
N MET A 1 -41.80 -13.85 -34.26
CA MET A 1 -40.99 -12.72 -34.75
C MET A 1 -40.44 -12.00 -33.54
N THR A 2 -39.14 -12.12 -33.32
CA THR A 2 -38.38 -11.42 -32.28
C THR A 2 -38.14 -9.97 -32.71
N ASN A 3 -38.30 -9.02 -31.79
CA ASN A 3 -37.61 -7.72 -31.73
C ASN A 3 -38.00 -7.09 -30.37
N GLY A 4 -37.11 -6.62 -29.49
CA GLY A 4 -35.73 -6.17 -29.64
C GLY A 4 -35.66 -4.69 -29.26
N GLY A 5 -34.94 -4.36 -28.17
CA GLY A 5 -34.52 -2.99 -27.82
C GLY A 5 -35.28 -2.37 -26.62
N GLY A 6 -34.64 -1.89 -25.56
CA GLY A 6 -33.21 -1.70 -25.34
C GLY A 6 -32.85 -1.59 -23.86
N GLU A 7 -31.80 -2.33 -23.50
CA GLU A 7 -30.94 -2.03 -22.38
C GLU A 7 -30.21 -0.71 -22.63
N SER A 8 -30.26 0.20 -21.66
CA SER A 8 -29.28 1.27 -21.53
C SER A 8 -29.17 1.64 -20.05
N GLU A 9 -28.69 0.67 -19.26
CA GLU A 9 -28.04 0.97 -17.98
C GLU A 9 -26.70 1.66 -18.32
N PRO A 10 -26.42 2.87 -17.80
CA PRO A 10 -25.11 3.45 -17.96
C PRO A 10 -24.14 2.64 -17.12
N ALA A 11 -23.22 1.90 -17.76
CA ALA A 11 -22.04 1.36 -17.11
C ALA A 11 -21.17 2.55 -16.67
N GLY A 12 -21.52 3.15 -15.54
CA GLY A 12 -20.65 4.05 -14.81
C GLY A 12 -19.37 3.27 -14.55
N SER A 13 -18.25 3.76 -15.10
CA SER A 13 -16.93 3.25 -14.79
C SER A 13 -16.78 3.34 -13.27
N VAL A 14 -16.99 2.22 -12.56
CA VAL A 14 -16.80 2.13 -11.12
C VAL A 14 -15.30 2.09 -10.90
N THR A 15 -14.62 3.21 -11.07
CA THR A 15 -13.25 3.36 -10.59
C THR A 15 -13.35 3.30 -9.09
N THR A 16 -13.10 2.12 -8.52
CA THR A 16 -12.94 1.97 -7.07
C THR A 16 -11.92 3.00 -6.63
N PRO A 17 -12.26 3.92 -5.71
CA PRO A 17 -11.33 4.95 -5.29
C PRO A 17 -10.06 4.27 -4.77
N VAL A 18 -8.89 4.81 -5.16
CA VAL A 18 -7.60 4.35 -4.62
C VAL A 18 -7.70 4.43 -3.10
N PRO A 19 -7.48 3.32 -2.37
CA PRO A 19 -7.68 3.32 -0.93
C PRO A 19 -6.61 4.19 -0.27
N ASP A 20 -7.03 4.93 0.76
CA ASP A 20 -6.15 5.78 1.55
C ASP A 20 -5.09 4.92 2.26
N ILE A 21 -3.82 5.14 1.91
CA ILE A 21 -2.68 4.40 2.46
C ILE A 21 -2.50 4.65 3.96
N HIS A 22 -2.85 5.83 4.46
CA HIS A 22 -2.74 6.15 5.88
C HIS A 22 -3.81 5.38 6.65
N ALA A 23 -5.05 5.35 6.13
CA ALA A 23 -6.13 4.56 6.73
C ALA A 23 -5.81 3.06 6.72
N LEU A 24 -5.28 2.53 5.61
CA LEU A 24 -4.84 1.14 5.52
C LEU A 24 -3.70 0.83 6.50
N PHE A 25 -2.71 1.71 6.59
CA PHE A 25 -1.60 1.56 7.52
C PHE A 25 -2.09 1.54 8.97
N SER A 26 -2.91 2.51 9.37
CA SER A 26 -3.50 2.55 10.72
C SER A 26 -4.33 1.30 11.01
N HIS A 27 -5.13 0.83 10.06
CA HIS A 27 -5.93 -0.37 10.21
C HIS A 27 -5.06 -1.61 10.43
N TYR A 28 -4.04 -1.83 9.58
CA TYR A 28 -3.13 -2.97 9.69
C TYR A 28 -2.25 -2.90 10.93
N ASN A 29 -1.81 -1.71 11.32
CA ASN A 29 -1.02 -1.51 12.52
C ASN A 29 -1.79 -1.98 13.77
N ALA A 30 -3.08 -1.61 13.85
CA ALA A 30 -3.94 -2.02 14.95
C ALA A 30 -4.17 -3.55 14.98
N ILE A 31 -4.53 -4.16 13.84
CA ILE A 31 -4.97 -5.58 13.83
C ILE A 31 -3.81 -6.60 13.80
N TYR A 32 -2.67 -6.27 13.18
CA TYR A 32 -1.56 -7.22 13.00
C TYR A 32 -0.34 -6.90 13.85
N PHE A 33 -0.11 -5.62 14.17
CA PHE A 33 1.12 -5.16 14.81
C PHE A 33 0.91 -4.57 16.21
N GLN A 34 -0.32 -4.63 16.76
CA GLN A 34 -0.66 -4.13 18.10
C GLN A 34 -0.18 -2.69 18.32
N ASP A 35 -0.39 -1.85 17.30
CA ASP A 35 0.04 -0.45 17.25
C ASP A 35 1.55 -0.20 17.43
N SER A 36 2.39 -1.23 17.29
CA SER A 36 3.83 -1.12 17.52
C SER A 36 4.58 -0.31 16.45
N LEU A 37 4.00 -0.09 15.26
CA LEU A 37 4.62 0.69 14.19
C LEU A 37 4.36 2.20 14.29
N GLY A 38 3.90 2.70 15.45
CA GLY A 38 3.64 4.13 15.67
C GLY A 38 4.75 5.10 15.25
N PRO A 39 6.06 4.76 15.34
CA PRO A 39 7.13 5.64 14.88
C PRO A 39 7.25 5.76 13.34
N PHE A 40 6.64 4.85 12.57
CA PHE A 40 6.73 4.85 11.12
C PHE A 40 5.61 5.68 10.49
N THR A 41 5.97 6.53 9.53
CA THR A 41 5.02 7.15 8.61
C THR A 41 4.83 6.29 7.37
N VAL A 42 3.76 6.51 6.59
CA VAL A 42 3.58 5.92 5.26
C VAL A 42 3.52 7.05 4.23
N GLU A 43 4.29 6.95 3.15
CA GLU A 43 4.46 8.02 2.17
C GLU A 43 4.52 7.48 0.74
N TRP A 44 4.03 8.26 -0.21
CA TRP A 44 4.23 7.99 -1.62
C TRP A 44 5.63 8.41 -2.07
N SER A 45 6.22 7.65 -3.00
CA SER A 45 7.53 7.91 -3.57
C SER A 45 7.52 7.70 -5.08
N SER A 46 7.88 8.75 -5.82
CA SER A 46 8.09 8.69 -7.27
C SER A 46 9.49 8.16 -7.64
N LYS A 47 10.34 7.85 -6.65
CA LYS A 47 11.70 7.27 -6.86
C LYS A 47 11.70 5.75 -6.92
N LEU A 48 10.59 5.11 -6.54
CA LEU A 48 10.43 3.66 -6.60
C LEU A 48 10.02 3.24 -8.01
N SER A 49 10.36 2.00 -8.37
CA SER A 49 10.08 1.42 -9.68
C SER A 49 9.18 0.21 -9.53
N PHE A 50 8.58 -0.26 -10.63
CA PHE A 50 7.76 -1.48 -10.65
C PHE A 50 8.47 -2.72 -10.05
N ARG A 51 9.81 -2.79 -10.13
CA ARG A 51 10.60 -3.91 -9.54
C ARG A 51 10.75 -3.82 -8.02
N SER A 52 10.53 -2.64 -7.44
CA SER A 52 10.62 -2.39 -6.01
C SER A 52 9.52 -1.43 -5.61
N PRO A 53 8.25 -1.90 -5.59
CA PRO A 53 7.09 -1.04 -5.41
C PRO A 53 6.91 -0.55 -3.96
N GLY A 54 7.71 -1.10 -3.03
CA GLY A 54 7.77 -0.70 -1.61
C GLY A 54 9.20 -0.64 -1.09
N SER A 55 9.46 0.23 -0.12
CA SER A 55 10.72 0.31 0.62
C SER A 55 10.52 0.87 2.03
N CYS A 56 11.49 0.66 2.93
CA CYS A 56 11.46 1.18 4.29
C CYS A 56 12.70 2.04 4.57
N ARG A 57 12.49 3.20 5.18
CA ARG A 57 13.53 4.05 5.77
C ARG A 57 13.60 3.76 7.26
N TYR A 58 14.83 3.64 7.76
CA TYR A 58 15.10 3.24 9.13
C TYR A 58 15.99 4.28 9.85
N PRO A 59 15.75 4.52 11.15
CA PRO A 59 16.65 5.31 11.99
C PRO A 59 17.98 4.58 12.23
N PRO A 60 19.06 5.30 12.61
CA PRO A 60 19.12 6.75 12.83
C PRO A 60 19.38 7.56 11.55
N LYS A 61 19.59 6.90 10.41
CA LYS A 61 20.02 7.57 9.17
C LYS A 61 18.91 8.42 8.55
N TYR A 62 17.66 8.02 8.75
CA TYR A 62 16.47 8.69 8.21
C TYR A 62 15.32 8.60 9.21
N ASP A 63 14.33 9.48 9.04
CA ASP A 63 13.05 9.32 9.73
C ASP A 63 12.38 7.99 9.33
N PRO A 64 11.80 7.23 10.30
CA PRO A 64 11.19 5.95 10.01
C PRO A 64 9.98 6.12 9.10
N ALA A 65 10.02 5.54 7.91
CA ALA A 65 8.95 5.68 6.93
C ALA A 65 8.84 4.46 6.02
N ILE A 66 7.61 4.08 5.70
CA ILE A 66 7.26 3.10 4.67
C ILE A 66 6.94 3.87 3.40
N LEU A 67 7.70 3.59 2.34
CA LEU A 67 7.59 4.24 1.04
C LEU A 67 6.88 3.31 0.06
N LEU A 68 5.87 3.82 -0.64
CA LEU A 68 5.14 3.11 -1.68
C LEU A 68 5.27 3.81 -3.04
N SER A 69 5.39 3.03 -4.12
CA SER A 69 5.61 3.54 -5.48
C SER A 69 4.37 4.20 -6.06
N GLU A 70 4.39 5.51 -6.26
CA GLU A 70 3.23 6.23 -6.83
C GLU A 70 2.82 5.70 -8.23
N SER A 71 3.80 5.18 -8.99
CA SER A 71 3.66 4.71 -10.37
C SER A 71 2.81 3.45 -10.54
N ASP A 72 2.66 2.64 -9.49
CA ASP A 72 2.07 1.30 -9.59
C ASP A 72 0.55 1.27 -9.31
N PHE A 73 -0.04 2.35 -8.80
CA PHE A 73 -1.41 2.30 -8.25
C PHE A 73 -2.52 2.78 -9.19
N LYS A 74 -2.18 3.34 -10.36
CA LYS A 74 -3.18 3.72 -11.38
C LYS A 74 -3.60 2.56 -12.29
N LEU A 75 -2.86 1.45 -12.29
CA LEU A 75 -3.00 0.36 -13.27
C LEU A 75 -3.17 -1.03 -12.63
N ARG A 76 -3.18 -1.14 -11.30
CA ARG A 76 -3.21 -2.41 -10.57
C ARG A 76 -4.43 -2.50 -9.65
N PRO A 77 -4.97 -3.71 -9.42
CA PRO A 77 -6.07 -3.90 -8.48
C PRO A 77 -5.67 -3.45 -7.07
N SER A 78 -6.63 -2.94 -6.31
CA SER A 78 -6.42 -2.43 -4.94
C SER A 78 -5.84 -3.45 -3.95
N GLU A 79 -5.87 -4.73 -4.29
CA GLU A 79 -5.25 -5.82 -3.54
C GLU A 79 -3.72 -5.80 -3.57
N ASP A 80 -3.11 -5.40 -4.70
CA ASP A 80 -1.65 -5.31 -4.79
C ASP A 80 -1.10 -4.26 -3.83
N LEU A 81 -1.79 -3.12 -3.69
CA LEU A 81 -1.44 -2.09 -2.73
C LEU A 81 -1.46 -2.61 -1.30
N LYS A 82 -2.50 -3.35 -0.93
CA LYS A 82 -2.62 -3.96 0.39
C LYS A 82 -1.46 -4.91 0.66
N ASN A 83 -1.11 -5.75 -0.32
CA ASN A 83 -0.03 -6.73 -0.21
C ASN A 83 1.34 -6.05 -0.09
N ILE A 84 1.62 -5.04 -0.92
CA ILE A 84 2.89 -4.29 -0.88
C ILE A 84 3.02 -3.55 0.45
N LEU A 85 1.98 -2.84 0.89
CA LEU A 85 1.99 -2.14 2.17
C LEU A 85 2.22 -3.11 3.33
N LEU A 86 1.49 -4.22 3.37
CA LEU A 86 1.65 -5.20 4.44
C LEU A 86 3.05 -5.82 4.45
N HIS A 87 3.63 -6.09 3.28
CA HIS A 87 5.00 -6.57 3.15
C HIS A 87 6.01 -5.58 3.76
N GLU A 88 5.90 -4.29 3.45
CA GLU A 88 6.78 -3.28 4.05
C GLU A 88 6.53 -3.11 5.57
N MET A 89 5.28 -3.23 6.04
CA MET A 89 4.98 -3.17 7.48
C MET A 89 5.60 -4.33 8.26
N ILE A 90 5.67 -5.53 7.67
CA ILE A 90 6.37 -6.68 8.26
C ILE A 90 7.86 -6.35 8.41
N HIS A 91 8.49 -5.76 7.40
CA HIS A 91 9.90 -5.33 7.49
C HIS A 91 10.13 -4.28 8.58
N ALA A 92 9.27 -3.26 8.64
CA ALA A 92 9.31 -2.26 9.70
C ALA A 92 9.18 -2.89 11.10
N TYR A 93 8.29 -3.87 11.24
CA TYR A 93 8.09 -4.58 12.52
C TYR A 93 9.29 -5.43 12.91
N LEU A 94 9.85 -6.19 11.97
CA LEU A 94 11.06 -6.99 12.19
C LEU A 94 12.25 -6.11 12.55
N PHE A 95 12.38 -4.94 11.92
CA PHE A 95 13.39 -3.96 12.31
C PHE A 95 13.18 -3.47 13.75
N MET A 96 11.94 -3.10 14.14
CA MET A 96 11.67 -2.63 15.51
C MET A 96 11.91 -3.71 16.57
N LYS A 97 11.58 -4.97 16.28
CA LYS A 97 11.70 -6.07 17.26
C LYS A 97 13.08 -6.70 17.31
N HIS A 98 13.78 -6.77 16.17
CA HIS A 98 14.99 -7.57 16.03
C HIS A 98 16.15 -6.83 15.38
N GLY A 99 15.97 -5.56 14.97
CA GLY A 99 16.99 -4.79 14.26
C GLY A 99 17.30 -5.33 12.86
N ILE A 100 16.43 -6.18 12.30
CA ILE A 100 16.61 -6.80 10.99
C ILE A 100 16.15 -5.82 9.93
N THR A 101 17.06 -5.41 9.05
CA THR A 101 16.72 -4.63 7.86
C THR A 101 16.59 -5.55 6.65
N ASP A 102 15.67 -5.20 5.77
CA ASP A 102 15.41 -5.88 4.51
C ASP A 102 16.67 -6.08 3.63
N ARG A 103 16.73 -7.25 2.95
CA ARG A 103 17.71 -7.60 1.91
C ARG A 103 16.92 -7.83 0.61
N LYS A 104 16.59 -6.74 -0.09
CA LYS A 104 16.03 -6.77 -1.45
C LYS A 104 17.10 -6.98 -2.51
#